data_AF-A0A352QPK1-F1
#
_entry.id   AF-A0A352QPK1-F1
#
_cell.length_a   1.000
_cell.length_b   1.000
_cell.length_c   1.000
_cell.angle_alpha   90.00
_cell.angle_beta   90.00
_cell.angle_gamma   90.00
#
_symmetry.space_group_name_H-M   'P 1'
#
loop_
_entity.id
_entity.type
_entity.pdbx_description
1 polymer ?
#
loop_
_entity_poly.entity_id
_entity_poly.type
_entity_poly.pdbx_seq_one_letter_code
_entity_poly.pdbx_strand_id
1 'polypeptide(L)'
;MRGPRAALWGSDAIAGVIHVFTRDPSAPSARLHAGSYGRVGASAGTGTGDASHGFGVTAGYQRLHGFSATNPLATFSYDPDDDGYRNRNLGLRGRTTLGSQRLAFSAVATDADVEFDQGTTRARNSSAGATLGGALGERWTHQL
;
A
#
# COMPACT_ATOMS: atom_id res chain seq x y z
N MET A 1 -15.84 3.90 -36.19
CA MET A 1 -15.66 5.35 -35.97
C MET A 1 -14.47 5.55 -35.04
N ARG A 2 -13.69 6.61 -35.31
CA ARG A 2 -12.29 6.88 -34.89
C ARG A 2 -12.20 7.41 -33.44
N GLY A 3 -11.11 7.12 -32.72
CA GLY A 3 -10.73 7.78 -31.45
C GLY A 3 -9.58 7.07 -30.72
N PRO A 4 -8.52 7.78 -30.26
CA PRO A 4 -7.35 7.18 -29.61
C PRO A 4 -7.70 6.71 -28.18
N ARG A 5 -7.41 5.45 -27.86
CA ARG A 5 -7.55 4.85 -26.51
C ARG A 5 -6.44 5.31 -25.56
N ALA A 6 -6.04 6.57 -25.62
CA ALA A 6 -4.87 7.13 -24.93
C ALA A 6 -5.18 7.66 -23.51
N ALA A 7 -6.23 7.15 -22.84
CA ALA A 7 -6.66 7.69 -21.53
C ALA A 7 -6.96 6.61 -20.47
N LEU A 8 -6.35 5.42 -20.57
CA LEU A 8 -6.44 4.40 -19.51
C LEU A 8 -5.17 4.26 -18.67
N TRP A 9 -4.10 4.94 -19.07
CA TRP A 9 -2.83 4.94 -18.41
C TRP A 9 -2.36 6.38 -18.39
N GLY A 10 -2.52 7.05 -17.24
CA GLY A 10 -1.89 8.34 -17.01
C GLY A 10 -0.42 8.23 -17.40
N SER A 11 -0.07 8.99 -18.42
CA SER A 11 1.28 9.14 -18.94
C SER A 11 2.12 9.86 -17.89
N ASP A 12 2.75 9.10 -16.99
CA ASP A 12 4.12 9.33 -16.48
C ASP A 12 4.45 8.32 -15.38
N ALA A 13 4.54 7.05 -15.76
CA ALA A 13 5.18 6.01 -14.95
C ALA A 13 6.41 5.48 -15.69
N ILE A 14 7.47 6.28 -15.76
CA ILE A 14 8.77 5.88 -16.34
C ILE A 14 9.43 4.76 -15.51
N ALA A 15 8.95 4.49 -14.29
CA ALA A 15 9.50 3.52 -13.34
C ALA A 15 8.52 2.41 -12.95
N GLY A 16 7.78 1.83 -13.90
CA GLY A 16 6.94 0.65 -13.67
C GLY A 16 5.75 0.89 -12.73
N VAL A 17 4.80 -0.05 -12.74
CA VAL A 17 3.58 0.01 -11.91
C VAL A 17 3.64 -1.15 -10.93
N ILE A 18 3.77 -0.86 -9.63
CA ILE A 18 3.48 -1.85 -8.58
C ILE A 18 1.98 -1.77 -8.29
N HIS A 19 1.20 -2.67 -8.88
CA HIS A 19 -0.24 -2.76 -8.63
C HIS A 19 -0.49 -3.61 -7.39
N VAL A 20 -0.77 -2.96 -6.26
CA VAL A 20 -1.11 -3.65 -5.01
C VAL A 20 -2.62 -3.89 -4.95
N PHE A 21 -3.05 -5.14 -5.13
CA PHE A 21 -4.43 -5.54 -4.81
C PHE A 21 -4.57 -5.71 -3.29
N THR A 22 -5.18 -4.75 -2.61
CA THR A 22 -5.55 -4.89 -1.20
C THR A 22 -6.76 -5.82 -1.08
N ARG A 23 -6.58 -6.93 -0.37
CA ARG A 23 -7.60 -7.99 -0.20
C ARG A 23 -8.91 -7.43 0.39
N ASP A 24 -10.03 -8.06 0.08
CA ASP A 24 -11.28 -7.91 0.81
C ASP A 24 -11.14 -8.53 2.19
N PRO A 25 -11.03 -7.73 3.28
CA PRO A 25 -10.73 -8.27 4.59
C PRO A 25 -12.03 -8.70 5.28
N SER A 26 -12.96 -9.35 4.57
CA SER A 26 -14.18 -9.88 5.18
C SER A 26 -13.89 -10.93 6.27
N ALA A 27 -12.69 -11.53 6.24
CA ALA A 27 -12.18 -12.40 7.29
C ALA A 27 -10.96 -11.77 7.99
N PRO A 28 -10.88 -11.83 9.34
CA PRO A 28 -9.71 -11.43 10.08
C PRO A 28 -8.47 -12.20 9.62
N SER A 29 -7.33 -11.53 9.55
CA SER A 29 -6.04 -12.15 9.25
C SER A 29 -4.93 -11.53 10.09
N ALA A 30 -3.95 -12.36 10.44
CA ALA A 30 -2.72 -11.92 11.08
C ALA A 30 -1.53 -12.69 10.48
N ARG A 31 -0.38 -12.03 10.38
CA ARG A 31 0.89 -12.65 10.01
C ARG A 31 2.00 -12.10 10.89
N LEU A 32 2.92 -12.98 11.25
CA LEU A 32 4.16 -12.66 11.91
C LEU A 32 5.31 -13.24 11.07
N HIS A 33 6.45 -12.57 11.06
CA HIS A 33 7.67 -13.10 10.47
C HIS A 33 8.88 -12.66 11.28
N ALA A 34 9.89 -13.52 11.31
CA ALA A 34 11.18 -13.25 11.89
C ALA A 34 12.28 -13.90 11.03
N GLY A 35 13.50 -13.38 11.07
CA GLY A 35 14.63 -13.91 10.31
C GLY A 35 15.95 -13.29 10.72
N SER A 36 17.00 -13.60 9.95
CA SER A 36 18.35 -13.06 10.14
C SER A 36 18.38 -11.53 10.08
N TYR A 37 19.49 -10.92 10.53
CA TYR A 37 19.70 -9.46 10.52
C TYR A 37 18.68 -8.68 11.37
N GLY A 38 18.22 -9.30 12.46
CA GLY A 38 17.20 -8.72 13.35
C GLY A 38 15.85 -8.48 12.66
N ARG A 39 15.56 -9.19 11.55
CA ARG A 39 14.32 -9.00 10.80
C ARG A 39 13.15 -9.48 11.62
N VAL A 40 12.20 -8.60 11.91
CA VAL A 40 10.93 -8.93 12.56
C VAL A 40 9.80 -8.11 11.96
N GLY A 41 8.61 -8.67 11.90
CA GLY A 41 7.45 -7.91 11.48
C GLY A 41 6.13 -8.62 11.74
N ALA A 42 5.08 -7.81 11.71
CA ALA A 42 3.71 -8.21 11.97
C ALA A 42 2.77 -7.44 11.04
N SER A 43 1.70 -8.10 10.61
CA SER A 43 0.61 -7.45 9.89
C SER A 43 -0.72 -8.05 10.28
N ALA A 44 -1.75 -7.23 10.39
CA ALA A 44 -3.11 -7.67 10.67
C ALA A 44 -4.12 -6.98 9.76
N GLY A 45 -5.21 -7.69 9.47
CA GLY A 45 -6.28 -7.22 8.60
C GLY A 45 -7.65 -7.58 9.20
N THR A 46 -8.45 -6.53 9.37
CA THR A 46 -9.83 -6.43 9.83
C THR A 46 -10.88 -6.14 8.76
N GLY A 47 -12.07 -6.71 8.78
CA GLY A 47 -13.20 -6.15 8.03
C GLY A 47 -14.51 -6.83 8.30
N THR A 48 -15.56 -6.18 7.83
CA THR A 48 -16.95 -6.62 7.95
C THR A 48 -17.74 -6.17 6.74
N GLY A 49 -18.79 -6.89 6.39
CA GLY A 49 -19.66 -6.51 5.30
C GLY A 49 -20.48 -7.65 4.74
N ASP A 50 -21.39 -7.27 3.87
CA ASP A 50 -22.24 -8.12 3.06
C ASP A 50 -22.08 -7.76 1.55
N ALA A 51 -23.05 -8.15 0.74
CA ALA A 51 -23.06 -7.86 -0.70
C ALA A 51 -23.14 -6.35 -1.02
N SER A 52 -23.83 -5.59 -0.17
CA SER A 52 -24.18 -4.18 -0.37
C SER A 52 -23.22 -3.25 0.37
N HIS A 53 -22.79 -3.61 1.57
CA HIS A 53 -21.98 -2.75 2.43
C HIS A 53 -20.74 -3.48 2.89
N GLY A 54 -19.63 -2.77 3.04
CA GLY A 54 -18.45 -3.36 3.66
C GLY A 54 -17.38 -2.35 3.99
N PHE A 55 -16.62 -2.64 5.02
CA PHE A 55 -15.50 -1.85 5.47
C PHE A 55 -14.34 -2.75 5.87
N GLY A 56 -13.12 -2.26 5.65
CA GLY A 56 -11.91 -3.00 5.91
C GLY A 56 -10.75 -2.12 6.30
N VAL A 57 -9.92 -2.64 7.19
CA VAL A 57 -8.69 -2.02 7.66
C VAL A 57 -7.56 -3.03 7.65
N THR A 58 -6.38 -2.61 7.25
CA THR A 58 -5.15 -3.40 7.34
C THR A 58 -4.04 -2.55 7.92
N ALA A 59 -3.23 -3.11 8.80
CA ALA A 59 -2.07 -2.43 9.35
C ALA A 59 -0.86 -3.37 9.37
N GLY A 60 0.33 -2.80 9.22
CA GLY A 60 1.56 -3.56 9.17
C GLY A 60 2.73 -2.80 9.77
N TYR A 61 3.65 -3.57 10.34
CA TYR A 61 4.94 -3.12 10.84
C TYR A 61 6.03 -4.12 10.44
N GLN A 62 7.17 -3.60 10.02
CA GLN A 62 8.38 -4.39 9.81
C GLN A 62 9.60 -3.60 10.25
N ARG A 63 10.58 -4.33 10.78
CA ARG A 63 11.90 -3.84 11.15
C ARG A 63 12.95 -4.82 10.66
N LEU A 64 14.06 -4.27 10.19
CA LEU A 64 15.31 -4.94 9.93
C LEU A 64 16.36 -4.15 10.71
N HIS A 65 17.20 -4.81 11.50
CA HIS A 65 18.34 -4.12 12.12
C HIS A 65 19.40 -3.81 11.06
N GLY A 66 19.53 -4.68 10.06
CA GLY A 66 20.39 -4.43 8.91
C GLY A 66 21.61 -5.30 8.92
N PHE A 67 22.47 -4.99 7.96
CA PHE A 67 23.85 -5.44 7.83
C PHE A 67 24.58 -4.22 7.26
N SER A 68 25.85 -4.00 7.62
CA SER A 68 26.59 -2.84 7.10
C SER A 68 26.48 -2.78 5.57
N ALA A 69 26.03 -1.64 5.04
CA ALA A 69 25.94 -1.44 3.59
C ALA A 69 27.33 -1.34 2.94
N THR A 70 28.37 -1.16 3.74
CA THR A 70 29.77 -1.06 3.33
C THR A 70 30.62 -2.28 3.72
N ASN A 71 31.70 -2.53 2.98
CA ASN A 71 32.66 -3.61 3.23
C ASN A 71 34.04 -3.06 3.70
N PRO A 72 34.94 -3.91 4.24
CA PRO A 72 36.23 -3.46 4.82
C PRO A 72 37.18 -2.74 3.84
N LEU A 73 36.91 -2.75 2.54
CA LEU A 73 37.73 -2.09 1.51
C LEU A 73 37.35 -0.61 1.32
N ALA A 74 36.27 -0.13 1.94
CA ALA A 74 35.89 1.29 1.90
C ALA A 74 36.66 2.10 2.96
N THR A 75 37.87 2.52 2.61
CA THR A 75 38.86 3.10 3.53
C THR A 75 38.46 4.48 4.13
N PHE A 76 37.43 5.14 3.61
CA PHE A 76 37.04 6.51 4.01
C PHE A 76 35.61 6.64 4.57
N SER A 77 34.85 5.54 4.66
CA SER A 77 33.43 5.57 5.08
C SER A 77 32.99 4.31 5.81
N TYR A 78 33.93 3.64 6.48
CA TYR A 78 33.66 2.46 7.30
C TYR A 78 33.19 2.90 8.69
N ASP A 79 31.88 2.89 8.91
CA ASP A 79 31.26 2.95 10.24
C ASP A 79 30.62 1.57 10.48
N PRO A 80 31.02 0.81 11.51
CA PRO A 80 30.39 -0.46 11.84
C PRO A 80 29.08 -0.21 12.60
N ASP A 81 28.10 0.43 11.96
CA ASP A 81 26.73 0.49 12.44
C ASP A 81 25.78 -0.38 11.58
N ASP A 82 24.69 -0.79 12.23
CA ASP A 82 23.66 -1.63 11.65
C ASP A 82 22.69 -0.72 10.85
N ASP A 83 22.77 -0.75 9.53
CA ASP A 83 21.89 0.02 8.63
C ASP A 83 20.46 -0.53 8.62
N GLY A 84 19.62 0.00 9.50
CA GLY A 84 18.27 -0.45 9.72
C GLY A 84 17.24 -0.06 8.65
N TYR A 85 16.20 -0.88 8.54
CA TYR A 85 14.97 -0.54 7.82
C TYR A 85 13.78 -0.65 8.75
N ARG A 86 12.91 0.35 8.74
CA ARG A 86 11.63 0.32 9.45
C ARG A 86 10.52 0.78 8.53
N ASN A 87 9.40 0.07 8.56
CA ASN A 87 8.23 0.46 7.78
C ASN A 87 6.93 0.19 8.53
N ARG A 88 6.03 1.17 8.45
CA ARG A 88 4.67 1.15 8.99
C ARG A 88 3.72 1.41 7.85
N ASN A 89 2.63 0.68 7.78
CA ASN A 89 1.57 0.90 6.80
C ASN A 89 0.18 0.75 7.41
N LEU A 90 -0.75 1.52 6.86
CA LEU A 90 -2.18 1.50 7.15
C LEU A 90 -2.95 1.54 5.82
N GLY A 91 -3.95 0.69 5.70
CA GLY A 91 -4.86 0.64 4.56
C GLY A 91 -6.30 0.66 5.05
N LEU A 92 -7.13 1.46 4.38
CA LEU A 92 -8.56 1.56 4.61
C LEU A 92 -9.30 1.35 3.30
N ARG A 93 -10.48 0.77 3.39
CA ARG A 93 -11.38 0.59 2.25
C ARG A 93 -12.80 0.43 2.71
N GLY A 94 -13.73 0.92 1.92
CA GLY A 94 -15.14 0.69 2.16
C GLY A 94 -15.96 0.75 0.90
N ARG A 95 -17.16 0.19 0.97
CA ARG A 95 -18.19 0.33 -0.05
C ARG A 95 -19.56 0.32 0.57
N THR A 96 -20.50 0.93 -0.14
CA THR A 96 -21.91 0.94 0.23
C THR A 96 -22.75 1.02 -1.04
N THR A 97 -23.84 0.26 -1.08
CA THR A 97 -24.85 0.34 -2.14
C THR A 97 -26.03 1.18 -1.62
N LEU A 98 -26.43 2.19 -2.38
CA LEU A 98 -27.57 3.07 -2.14
C LEU A 98 -28.50 2.98 -3.36
N GLY A 99 -29.55 2.17 -3.28
CA GLY A 99 -30.41 1.90 -4.44
C GLY A 99 -29.65 1.20 -5.57
N SER A 100 -29.65 1.80 -6.76
CA SER A 100 -28.88 1.32 -7.93
C SER A 100 -27.42 1.78 -7.95
N GLN A 101 -27.01 2.59 -6.97
CA GLN A 101 -25.70 3.24 -6.92
C GLN A 101 -24.79 2.55 -5.92
N ARG A 102 -23.50 2.50 -6.22
CA ARG A 102 -22.46 1.94 -5.38
C ARG A 102 -21.36 2.96 -5.23
N LEU A 103 -21.10 3.34 -3.98
CA LEU A 103 -19.97 4.16 -3.58
C LEU A 103 -18.89 3.24 -3.02
N ALA A 104 -17.65 3.44 -3.40
CA ALA A 104 -16.50 2.80 -2.79
C ALA A 104 -15.40 3.82 -2.51
N PHE A 105 -14.54 3.52 -1.54
CA PHE A 105 -13.35 4.30 -1.25
C PHE A 105 -12.20 3.40 -0.84
N SER A 106 -10.99 3.90 -1.02
CA SER A 106 -9.76 3.31 -0.52
C SER A 106 -8.79 4.39 -0.09
N ALA A 107 -7.97 4.08 0.92
CA ALA A 107 -6.87 4.92 1.34
C ALA A 107 -5.71 4.04 1.80
N VAL A 108 -4.48 4.49 1.56
CA VAL A 108 -3.26 3.86 2.05
C VAL A 108 -2.31 4.94 2.55
N ALA A 109 -1.63 4.64 3.65
CA ALA A 109 -0.56 5.46 4.19
C ALA A 109 0.60 4.55 4.60
N THR A 110 1.80 4.97 4.25
CA THR A 110 3.05 4.26 4.53
C THR A 110 4.09 5.26 5.00
N ASP A 111 4.78 4.94 6.08
CA ASP A 111 5.95 5.68 6.58
C ASP A 111 7.09 4.67 6.71
N ALA A 112 8.18 4.92 5.98
CA ALA A 112 9.37 4.10 5.99
C ALA A 112 10.58 4.96 6.38
N ASP A 113 11.42 4.43 7.27
CA ASP A 113 12.74 4.95 7.55
C ASP A 113 13.77 3.93 7.04
N VAL A 114 14.74 4.40 6.28
CA VAL A 114 15.85 3.62 5.72
C VAL A 114 17.14 4.27 6.17
N GLU A 115 17.99 3.53 6.87
CA GLU A 115 19.32 3.96 7.30
C GLU A 115 20.38 3.45 6.30
N PHE A 116 21.47 4.20 6.14
CA PHE A 116 22.65 3.88 5.33
C PHE A 116 23.85 4.65 5.91
N ASP A 117 25.08 4.19 5.66
CA ASP A 117 26.33 4.65 6.34
C ASP A 117 26.55 6.20 6.42
N GLN A 118 25.90 6.99 5.56
CA GLN A 118 25.98 8.46 5.62
C GLN A 118 24.60 9.16 5.63
N GLY A 119 23.57 8.54 6.17
CA GLY A 119 22.31 9.23 6.39
C GLY A 119 21.08 8.37 6.63
N THR A 120 19.95 9.05 6.77
CA THR A 120 18.64 8.41 6.86
C THR A 120 17.73 8.98 5.79
N THR A 121 16.98 8.11 5.11
CA THR A 121 15.89 8.49 4.22
C THR A 121 14.58 8.15 4.88
N ARG A 122 13.71 9.15 5.01
CA ARG A 122 12.30 8.93 5.37
C ARG A 122 11.44 9.00 4.11
N ALA A 123 10.79 7.90 3.76
CA ALA A 123 9.83 7.83 2.67
C ALA A 123 8.40 7.77 3.23
N ARG A 124 7.62 8.83 2.96
CA ARG A 124 6.20 8.88 3.29
C ARG A 124 5.38 8.82 2.02
N ASN A 125 4.43 7.90 1.99
CA ASN A 125 3.48 7.79 0.88
C ASN A 125 2.06 7.74 1.45
N SER A 126 1.17 8.57 0.93
CA SER A 126 -0.24 8.54 1.26
C SER A 126 -1.06 8.77 0.01
N SER A 127 -2.04 7.91 -0.24
CA SER A 127 -2.99 8.09 -1.34
C SER A 127 -4.39 7.66 -0.92
N ALA A 128 -5.38 8.28 -1.53
CA ALA A 128 -6.79 7.96 -1.32
C ALA A 128 -7.57 8.17 -2.61
N GLY A 129 -8.67 7.44 -2.75
CA GLY A 129 -9.58 7.54 -3.88
C GLY A 129 -10.98 7.10 -3.49
N ALA A 130 -11.96 7.58 -4.25
CA ALA A 130 -13.33 7.15 -4.15
C ALA A 130 -13.87 6.91 -5.55
N THR A 131 -14.81 5.97 -5.66
CA THR A 131 -15.53 5.72 -6.90
C THR A 131 -17.03 5.69 -6.65
N LEU A 132 -17.78 6.23 -7.59
CA LEU A 132 -19.24 6.18 -7.59
C LEU A 132 -19.70 5.58 -8.91
N GLY A 133 -20.47 4.50 -8.86
CA GLY A 133 -21.01 3.91 -10.07
C GLY A 133 -22.30 3.15 -9.85
N GLY A 134 -23.10 3.00 -10.90
CA GLY A 134 -24.42 2.41 -10.80
C GLY A 134 -25.27 2.64 -12.04
N ALA A 135 -26.51 2.15 -12.01
CA ALA A 135 -27.46 2.35 -13.11
C ALA A 135 -28.17 3.72 -12.96
N LEU A 136 -28.14 4.52 -14.02
CA LEU A 136 -28.92 5.76 -14.16
C LEU A 136 -30.32 5.52 -14.75
N GLY A 137 -30.57 4.30 -15.26
CA GLY A 137 -31.84 3.82 -15.82
C GLY A 137 -31.67 2.43 -16.43
N GLU A 138 -32.67 1.89 -17.13
CA GLU A 138 -32.63 0.51 -17.67
C GLU A 138 -31.51 0.25 -18.70
N ARG A 139 -30.93 1.31 -19.30
CA ARG A 139 -29.94 1.19 -20.39
C ARG A 139 -28.62 1.92 -20.15
N TRP A 140 -28.48 2.62 -19.02
CA TRP A 140 -27.34 3.51 -18.78
C TRP A 140 -26.69 3.25 -17.43
N THR A 141 -25.37 3.05 -17.43
CA THR A 141 -24.55 2.92 -16.22
C THR A 141 -23.42 3.95 -16.23
N HIS A 142 -22.93 4.30 -15.05
CA HIS A 142 -21.79 5.22 -14.89
C HIS A 142 -20.79 4.67 -13.86
N GLN A 143 -19.55 5.12 -13.96
CA GLN A 143 -18.50 4.92 -12.98
C GLN A 143 -17.55 6.12 -13.04
N LEU A 144 -17.40 6.80 -11.91
CA LEU A 144 -16.53 7.95 -11.69
C LEU A 144 -15.48 7.60 -10.64
#